data_AF-A0A1F3M8H5-F1
#
_entry.id   AF-A0A1F3M8H5-F1
#
_cell.length_a   1.000
_cell.length_b   1.000
_cell.length_c   1.000
_cell.angle_alpha   90.00
_cell.angle_beta   90.00
_cell.angle_gamma   90.00
#
_symmetry.space_group_name_H-M   'P 1'
#
loop_
_entity.id
_entity.type
_entity.pdbx_description
1 polymer ?
#
loop_
_entity_poly.entity_id
_entity_poly.type
_entity_poly.pdbx_seq_one_letter_code
_entity_poly.pdbx_strand_id
1 'polypeptide(L)'
;MVDVISVLSDQSTHQGARNYWKVLKNRLLKEGNQTVTNCNRLKMQAADGRLRFTDVADTEQLLRLIQSVPSKKAEPFKQWLAKVGRERIDEIEDPELGFDRLLETYLKKGGNVAKAARLKLEETTGKKVVTKQNAKSLNPKDNKNLDT
;
A
#
# COMPACT_ATOMS: atom_id res chain seq x y z
N MET A 1 -17.24 6.62 9.70
CA MET A 1 -16.83 5.69 10.78
C MET A 1 -17.82 4.56 11.01
N VAL A 2 -19.12 4.87 11.21
CA VAL A 2 -20.14 3.85 11.49
C VAL A 2 -20.24 2.80 10.37
N ASP A 3 -20.09 3.22 9.11
CA ASP A 3 -20.11 2.30 7.96
C ASP A 3 -18.93 1.32 7.94
N VAL A 4 -17.75 1.75 8.37
CA VAL A 4 -16.59 0.86 8.53
C VAL A 4 -16.89 -0.20 9.60
N ILE A 5 -17.47 0.23 10.73
CA ILE A 5 -17.86 -0.69 11.80
C ILE A 5 -18.96 -1.64 11.34
N SER A 6 -19.92 -1.21 10.51
CA SER A 6 -20.97 -2.11 10.01
C SER A 6 -20.41 -3.19 9.07
N VAL A 7 -19.37 -2.87 8.29
CA VAL A 7 -18.65 -3.86 7.47
C VAL A 7 -17.83 -4.81 8.33
N LEU A 8 -17.08 -4.28 9.30
CA LEU A 8 -16.15 -5.08 10.10
C LEU A 8 -16.84 -5.90 11.20
N SER A 9 -18.04 -5.53 11.64
CA SER A 9 -18.75 -6.18 12.75
C SER A 9 -20.01 -6.92 12.31
N ASP A 10 -20.51 -7.79 13.19
CA ASP A 10 -21.74 -8.56 12.97
C ASP A 10 -23.03 -7.75 13.27
N GLN A 11 -22.92 -6.42 13.35
CA GLN A 11 -24.08 -5.57 13.60
C GLN A 11 -24.99 -5.52 12.37
N SER A 12 -26.26 -5.89 12.55
CA SER A 12 -27.28 -5.94 11.48
C SER A 12 -27.89 -4.57 11.16
N THR A 13 -27.80 -3.62 12.09
CA THR A 13 -28.40 -2.28 11.94
C THR A 13 -27.35 -1.19 12.07
N HIS A 14 -27.58 -0.08 11.37
CA HIS A 14 -26.74 1.12 11.48
C HIS A 14 -26.66 1.64 12.93
N GLN A 15 -27.76 1.55 13.70
CA GLN A 15 -27.76 1.96 15.10
C GLN A 15 -26.93 1.01 15.98
N GLY A 16 -26.96 -0.30 15.71
CA GLY A 16 -26.08 -1.28 16.35
C GLY A 16 -24.61 -0.98 16.11
N ALA A 17 -24.22 -0.72 14.86
CA ALA A 17 -22.86 -0.32 14.50
C ALA A 17 -22.44 0.99 15.19
N ARG A 18 -23.35 1.96 15.30
CA ARG A 18 -23.08 3.22 16.02
C ARG A 18 -22.86 3.00 17.52
N ASN A 19 -23.65 2.15 18.16
CA ASN A 19 -23.50 1.82 19.57
C ASN A 19 -22.20 1.04 19.82
N TYR A 20 -21.90 0.08 18.95
CA TYR A 20 -20.63 -0.65 18.97
C TYR A 20 -19.44 0.31 18.87
N TRP A 21 -19.49 1.26 17.92
CA TRP A 21 -18.45 2.28 17.77
C TRP A 21 -18.21 3.08 19.05
N LYS A 22 -19.28 3.53 19.73
CA LYS A 22 -19.15 4.25 21.01
C LYS A 22 -18.41 3.42 22.06
N VAL A 23 -18.75 2.14 22.20
CA VAL A 23 -18.12 1.24 23.17
C VAL A 23 -16.67 0.96 22.79
N LEU A 24 -16.40 0.67 21.51
CA LEU A 24 -15.06 0.41 21.01
C LEU A 24 -14.14 1.62 21.21
N LYS A 25 -14.62 2.83 20.90
CA LYS A 25 -13.88 4.08 21.12
C LYS A 25 -13.47 4.23 22.59
N ASN A 26 -14.40 3.95 23.52
CA ASN A 26 -14.11 4.02 24.95
C ASN A 26 -13.08 2.97 25.40
N ARG A 27 -13.10 1.77 24.80
CA ARG A 27 -12.10 0.73 25.09
C ARG A 27 -10.71 1.15 24.61
N LEU A 28 -10.62 1.63 23.37
CA LEU A 28 -9.36 2.08 22.77
C LEU A 28 -8.78 3.28 23.52
N LEU A 29 -9.62 4.19 24.00
CA LEU A 29 -9.23 5.27 24.91
C LEU A 29 -8.57 4.75 26.20
N LYS A 30 -9.15 3.71 26.81
CA LYS A 30 -8.60 3.10 28.03
C LYS A 30 -7.28 2.37 27.78
N GLU A 31 -7.07 1.84 26.58
CA GLU A 31 -5.80 1.25 26.14
C GLU A 31 -4.72 2.32 25.85
N GLY A 32 -5.04 3.61 25.96
CA GLY A 32 -4.12 4.71 25.65
C GLY A 32 -4.02 5.03 24.16
N ASN A 33 -4.92 4.48 23.32
CA ASN A 33 -4.91 4.74 21.89
C ASN A 33 -5.51 6.12 21.57
N GLN A 34 -4.64 7.09 21.29
CA GLN A 34 -5.03 8.45 20.96
C GLN A 34 -5.47 8.60 19.49
N THR A 35 -4.91 7.79 18.58
CA THR A 35 -5.19 7.85 17.14
C THR A 35 -6.68 7.71 16.86
N VAL A 36 -7.37 6.77 17.52
CA VAL A 36 -8.81 6.53 17.33
C VAL A 36 -9.68 7.62 17.98
N THR A 37 -9.10 8.38 18.92
CA THR A 37 -9.80 9.44 19.66
C THR A 37 -9.95 10.70 18.81
N ASN A 38 -8.91 11.02 18.03
CA ASN A 38 -8.85 12.20 17.17
C ASN A 38 -9.43 11.89 15.77
N CYS A 39 -10.69 11.42 15.73
CA CYS A 39 -11.38 11.28 14.46
C CYS A 39 -11.63 12.67 13.86
N ASN A 40 -11.16 12.90 12.64
CA ASN A 40 -11.47 14.11 11.92
C ASN A 40 -12.98 14.12 11.62
N ARG A 41 -13.65 15.25 11.81
CA ARG A 41 -15.07 15.41 11.44
C ARG A 41 -15.16 16.24 10.18
N LEU A 42 -15.67 15.62 9.12
CA LEU A 42 -15.90 16.29 7.84
C LEU A 42 -17.39 16.45 7.58
N LYS A 43 -17.76 17.54 6.89
CA LYS A 43 -19.12 17.72 6.38
C LYS A 43 -19.32 16.76 5.21
N MET A 44 -20.25 15.81 5.37
CA MET A 44 -20.61 14.83 4.36
C MET A 44 -22.11 14.89 4.10
N GLN A 45 -22.51 14.61 2.87
CA GLN A 45 -23.92 14.52 2.51
C GLN A 45 -24.52 13.23 3.08
N ALA A 46 -25.61 13.35 3.83
CA ALA A 46 -26.37 12.22 4.34
C ALA A 46 -27.45 11.79 3.35
N ALA A 47 -28.11 10.66 3.61
CA ALA A 47 -29.15 10.08 2.74
C ALA A 47 -30.35 11.01 2.47
N ASP A 48 -30.61 11.96 3.37
CA ASP A 48 -31.65 12.98 3.22
C ASP A 48 -31.18 14.24 2.46
N GLY A 49 -29.99 14.21 1.86
CA GLY A 49 -29.40 15.29 1.10
C GLY A 49 -28.78 16.41 1.96
N ARG A 50 -28.87 16.34 3.29
CA ARG A 50 -28.32 17.38 4.18
C ARG A 50 -26.86 17.11 4.52
N LEU A 51 -26.04 18.16 4.58
CA LEU A 51 -24.66 18.07 5.05
C LEU A 51 -24.62 17.92 6.57
N ARG A 52 -23.95 16.88 7.08
CA ARG A 52 -23.72 16.65 8.50
C ARG A 52 -22.25 16.39 8.78
N PHE A 53 -21.81 16.72 9.98
CA PHE A 53 -20.48 16.33 10.45
C PHE A 53 -20.48 14.84 10.76
N THR A 54 -19.60 14.13 10.06
CA THR A 54 -19.41 12.69 10.19
C THR A 54 -17.97 12.42 10.60
N ASP A 55 -17.79 11.51 11.58
CA ASP A 55 -16.47 11.03 11.96
C ASP A 55 -15.88 10.23 10.79
N VAL A 56 -14.73 10.68 10.28
CA VAL A 56 -13.94 10.00 9.24
C VAL A 56 -12.66 9.43 9.85
N ALA A 57 -12.13 8.39 9.20
CA ALA A 57 -10.92 7.70 9.59
C ALA A 57 -9.84 7.90 8.52
N ASP A 58 -8.59 8.14 8.92
CA ASP A 58 -7.43 7.97 8.06
C ASP A 58 -7.02 6.50 7.95
N THR A 59 -5.95 6.23 7.18
CA THR A 59 -5.45 4.87 6.95
C THR A 59 -4.99 4.19 8.23
N GLU A 60 -4.26 4.90 9.11
CA GLU A 60 -3.74 4.33 10.36
C GLU A 60 -4.89 3.96 11.30
N GLN A 61 -5.86 4.85 11.44
CA GLN A 61 -7.09 4.63 12.20
C GLN A 61 -7.85 3.42 11.66
N LEU A 62 -8.02 3.31 10.34
CA LEU A 62 -8.71 2.18 9.72
C LEU A 62 -7.99 0.85 9.99
N LEU A 63 -6.66 0.81 9.80
CA LEU A 63 -5.85 -0.38 10.06
C LEU A 63 -5.92 -0.79 11.53
N ARG A 64 -5.90 0.17 12.46
CA ARG A 64 -6.08 -0.11 13.89
C ARG A 64 -7.45 -0.69 14.21
N LEU A 65 -8.51 -0.16 13.59
CA LEU A 65 -9.87 -0.66 13.80
C LEU A 65 -10.02 -2.10 13.33
N ILE A 66 -9.47 -2.45 12.17
CA ILE A 66 -9.47 -3.83 11.66
C ILE A 66 -8.87 -4.79 12.69
N GLN A 67 -7.74 -4.42 13.31
CA GLN A 67 -7.10 -5.24 14.35
C GLN A 67 -7.96 -5.36 15.62
N SER A 68 -8.69 -4.30 15.96
CA SER A 68 -9.40 -4.19 17.25
C SER A 68 -10.80 -4.81 17.25
N VAL A 69 -11.39 -5.10 16.09
CA VAL A 69 -12.74 -5.69 15.98
C VAL A 69 -12.66 -7.23 16.00
N PRO A 70 -13.18 -7.91 17.04
CA PRO A 70 -13.26 -9.38 17.10
C PRO A 70 -14.51 -9.89 16.39
N SER A 71 -14.49 -9.94 15.06
CA SER A 71 -15.61 -10.36 14.22
C SER A 71 -15.13 -11.27 13.10
N LYS A 72 -15.96 -12.23 12.70
CA LYS A 72 -15.68 -13.08 11.54
C LYS A 72 -15.58 -12.28 10.25
N LYS A 73 -16.31 -11.15 10.14
CA LYS A 73 -16.20 -10.25 8.97
C LYS A 73 -14.89 -9.48 8.92
N ALA A 74 -14.23 -9.26 10.05
CA ALA A 74 -12.92 -8.62 10.09
C ALA A 74 -11.80 -9.60 9.71
N GLU A 75 -12.04 -10.90 9.80
CA GLU A 75 -11.02 -11.95 9.61
C GLU A 75 -10.37 -11.93 8.21
N PRO A 76 -11.10 -11.79 7.09
CA PRO A 76 -10.47 -11.69 5.77
C PRO A 76 -9.49 -10.51 5.67
N PHE A 77 -9.80 -9.38 6.30
CA PHE A 77 -8.92 -8.21 6.33
C PHE A 77 -7.66 -8.47 7.17
N LYS A 78 -7.80 -9.17 8.31
CA LYS A 78 -6.65 -9.56 9.14
C LYS A 78 -5.73 -10.54 8.43
N GLN A 79 -6.29 -11.54 7.75
CA GLN A 79 -5.52 -12.49 6.94
C GLN A 79 -4.81 -11.80 5.79
N TRP A 80 -5.49 -10.85 5.13
CA TRP A 80 -4.87 -10.02 4.11
C TRP A 80 -3.71 -9.20 4.66
N LEU A 81 -3.88 -8.54 5.82
CA LEU A 81 -2.79 -7.80 6.48
C LEU A 81 -1.62 -8.71 6.87
N ALA A 82 -1.90 -9.92 7.36
CA ALA A 82 -0.87 -10.91 7.69
C ALA A 82 -0.11 -11.37 6.43
N LYS A 83 -0.82 -11.57 5.32
CA LYS A 83 -0.22 -11.91 4.02
C LYS A 83 0.70 -10.79 3.53
N VAL A 84 0.23 -9.55 3.52
CA VAL A 84 1.04 -8.38 3.09
C VAL A 84 2.22 -8.16 4.03
N GLY A 85 2.04 -8.35 5.33
CA GLY A 85 3.11 -8.27 6.33
C GLY A 85 4.20 -9.31 6.08
N ARG A 86 3.81 -10.56 5.77
CA ARG A 86 4.77 -11.62 5.39
C ARG A 86 5.51 -11.27 4.11
N GLU A 87 4.79 -10.88 3.05
CA GLU A 87 5.42 -10.46 1.78
C GLU A 87 6.47 -9.36 2.03
N ARG A 88 6.19 -8.43 2.95
CA ARG A 88 7.16 -7.37 3.29
C ARG A 88 8.39 -7.89 4.02
N ILE A 89 8.25 -8.90 4.87
CA ILE A 89 9.39 -9.56 5.55
C ILE A 89 10.22 -10.32 4.51
N ASP A 90 9.58 -11.10 3.64
CA ASP A 90 10.23 -11.86 2.58
C ASP A 90 11.04 -10.92 1.66
N GLU A 91 10.53 -9.74 1.32
CA GLU A 91 11.23 -8.72 0.52
C GLU A 91 12.41 -8.04 1.24
N ILE A 92 12.41 -8.04 2.57
CA ILE A 92 13.53 -7.53 3.37
C ILE A 92 14.65 -8.58 3.40
N GLU A 93 14.30 -9.86 3.46
CA GLU A 93 15.23 -10.99 3.41
C GLU A 93 15.81 -11.17 1.99
N ASP A 94 14.96 -11.06 0.96
CA ASP A 94 15.35 -11.13 -0.45
C ASP A 94 14.88 -9.87 -1.23
N PRO A 95 15.78 -8.88 -1.39
CA PRO A 95 15.49 -7.66 -2.12
C PRO A 95 15.17 -7.85 -3.62
N GLU A 96 15.45 -9.01 -4.22
CA GLU A 96 15.09 -9.30 -5.61
C GLU A 96 13.58 -9.46 -5.78
N LEU A 97 12.91 -10.14 -4.84
CA LEU A 97 11.45 -10.29 -4.82
C LEU A 97 10.74 -8.92 -4.82
N GLY A 98 11.26 -7.98 -4.04
CA GLY A 98 10.71 -6.62 -3.97
C GLY A 98 10.84 -5.86 -5.29
N PHE A 99 11.90 -6.14 -6.04
CA PHE A 99 12.12 -5.53 -7.35
C PHE A 99 11.24 -6.13 -8.43
N ASP A 100 11.05 -7.44 -8.44
CA ASP A 100 10.15 -8.08 -9.40
C ASP A 100 8.72 -7.59 -9.22
N ARG A 101 8.25 -7.48 -7.97
CA ARG A 101 6.94 -6.87 -7.65
C ARG A 101 6.85 -5.42 -8.13
N LEU A 102 7.90 -4.64 -7.91
CA LEU A 102 7.97 -3.25 -8.36
C LEU A 102 7.83 -3.18 -9.88
N LEU A 103 8.60 -3.99 -10.60
CA LEU A 103 8.62 -4.08 -12.06
C LEU A 103 7.23 -4.41 -12.60
N GLU A 104 6.61 -5.46 -12.05
CA GLU A 104 5.27 -5.89 -12.42
C GLU A 104 4.23 -4.79 -12.18
N THR A 105 4.32 -4.10 -11.05
CA THR A 105 3.43 -2.98 -10.71
C THR A 105 3.56 -1.84 -11.71
N TYR A 106 4.78 -1.49 -12.11
CA TYR A 106 5.00 -0.45 -13.11
C TYR A 106 4.56 -0.87 -14.51
N LEU A 107 4.76 -2.12 -14.93
CA LEU A 107 4.22 -2.65 -16.19
C LEU A 107 2.70 -2.50 -16.23
N LYS A 108 2.01 -2.93 -15.17
CA LYS A 108 0.54 -2.83 -15.05
C LYS A 108 0.04 -1.38 -15.05
N LYS A 109 0.80 -0.45 -14.47
CA LYS A 109 0.48 0.99 -14.45
C LYS A 109 0.89 1.72 -15.74
N GLY A 110 1.43 1.03 -16.74
CA GLY A 110 1.85 1.61 -18.03
C GLY A 110 3.17 2.39 -17.97
N GLY A 111 4.05 2.10 -17.00
CA GLY A 111 5.31 2.80 -16.76
C GLY A 111 6.55 2.15 -17.39
N ASN A 112 7.52 2.98 -17.78
CA ASN A 112 8.79 2.64 -18.43
C ASN A 112 9.72 1.76 -17.56
N VAL A 113 9.45 0.47 -17.55
CA VAL A 113 10.25 -0.61 -16.91
C VAL A 113 11.71 -0.61 -17.34
N ALA A 114 11.99 -0.26 -18.60
CA ALA A 114 13.35 -0.11 -19.10
C ALA A 114 14.17 0.95 -18.32
N LYS A 115 13.53 2.02 -17.82
CA LYS A 115 14.22 3.04 -17.02
C LYS A 115 14.56 2.50 -15.63
N ALA A 116 13.63 1.79 -14.99
CA ALA A 116 13.83 1.21 -13.67
C ALA A 116 14.93 0.12 -13.69
N ALA A 117 14.89 -0.76 -14.67
CA ALA A 117 15.92 -1.80 -14.86
C ALA A 117 17.29 -1.20 -15.15
N ARG A 118 17.38 -0.18 -16.01
CA ARG A 118 18.65 0.49 -16.32
C ARG A 118 19.29 1.09 -15.07
N LEU A 119 18.52 1.86 -14.30
CA LEU A 119 19.05 2.55 -13.12
C LEU A 119 19.61 1.55 -12.09
N LYS A 120 18.93 0.43 -11.87
CA LYS A 120 19.40 -0.61 -10.95
C LYS A 120 20.67 -1.30 -11.43
N LEU A 121 20.79 -1.57 -12.73
CA LEU A 121 22.02 -2.08 -13.35
C LEU A 121 23.19 -1.10 -13.21
N GLU A 122 22.95 0.20 -13.39
CA GLU A 122 23.97 1.23 -13.23
C GLU A 122 24.46 1.34 -11.77
N GLU A 123 23.54 1.17 -10.81
CA GLU A 123 23.81 1.23 -9.38
C GLU A 123 24.58 0.00 -8.88
N THR A 124 24.20 -1.21 -9.29
CA THR A 124 24.88 -2.45 -8.86
C THR A 124 26.25 -2.63 -9.51
N THR A 125 26.43 -2.16 -10.75
CA THR A 125 27.70 -2.30 -11.48
C THR A 125 28.65 -1.12 -11.27
N GLY A 126 28.16 -0.01 -10.69
CA GLY A 126 28.89 1.25 -10.56
C GLY A 126 29.28 1.88 -11.91
N LYS A 127 28.74 1.38 -13.02
CA LYS A 127 29.09 1.80 -14.38
C LYS A 127 27.83 2.18 -15.14
N LYS A 128 27.92 3.27 -15.90
CA LYS A 128 26.81 3.72 -16.74
C LYS A 128 26.57 2.71 -17.87
N VAL A 129 25.32 2.27 -18.03
CA VAL A 129 24.93 1.26 -19.03
C VAL A 129 24.68 1.93 -20.39
N VAL A 130 24.44 3.24 -20.41
CA VAL A 130 24.30 4.05 -21.64
C VAL A 130 25.49 4.97 -21.83
N THR A 131 26.30 4.70 -22.85
CA THR A 131 27.39 5.57 -23.32
C THR A 131 26.99 6.29 -24.60
N LYS A 132 27.69 7.40 -24.92
CA LYS A 132 27.49 8.14 -26.19
C LYS A 132 28.06 7.40 -27.42
N GLN A 133 28.73 6.28 -27.20
CA GLN A 133 29.37 5.49 -28.26
C GLN A 133 28.31 4.73 -29.04
N ASN A 134 28.51 4.65 -30.35
CA ASN A 134 27.56 4.03 -31.25
C ASN A 134 27.78 2.50 -31.29
N ALA A 135 26.73 1.69 -31.41
CA ALA A 135 26.85 0.23 -31.31
C ALA A 135 27.81 -0.36 -32.37
N LYS A 136 27.87 0.25 -33.56
CA LYS A 136 28.81 -0.14 -34.63
C LYS A 136 30.28 0.10 -34.28
N SER A 137 30.59 1.09 -33.44
CA SER A 137 31.96 1.39 -33.01
C SER A 137 32.48 0.48 -31.87
N LEU A 138 31.63 -0.42 -31.36
CA LEU A 138 31.95 -1.29 -30.22
C LEU A 138 32.20 -2.75 -30.65
N ASN A 139 32.09 -3.08 -31.94
CA ASN A 139 32.25 -4.44 -32.43
C ASN A 139 33.74 -4.73 -32.78
N PRO A 140 34.42 -5.67 -32.09
CA PRO A 140 35.83 -5.96 -32.35
C PRO A 140 36.08 -6.61 -33.72
N LYS A 141 35.03 -7.10 -34.40
CA LYS A 141 35.12 -7.84 -35.67
C LYS A 141 35.26 -6.96 -36.90
N ASP A 142 35.05 -5.64 -36.77
CA ASP A 142 35.18 -4.69 -37.88
C ASP A 142 36.59 -4.04 -37.95
N ASN A 143 37.49 -4.41 -37.03
CA ASN A 143 38.89 -3.95 -36.96
C ASN A 143 39.87 -4.96 -37.58
N LYS A 144 39.44 -5.70 -38.62
CA LYS A 144 40.37 -6.43 -39.49
C LYS A 144 40.25 -5.89 -40.92
N ASN A 145 41.37 -5.35 -41.35
CA ASN A 145 41.75 -4.98 -42.71
C ASN A 145 41.36 -3.57 -43.10
N LEU A 146 42.34 -2.68 -43.02
CA LEU A 146 42.72 -1.74 -44.07
C LEU A 146 44.11 -1.19 -43.68
N ASP A 147 45.14 -1.95 -44.01
CA ASP A 147 46.39 -1.42 -44.52
C ASP A 147 46.98 -2.49 -45.44
N THR A 148 47.32 -2.01 -46.63
CA THR A 148 47.79 -2.70 -47.84
C THR A 148 48.99 -3.60 -47.64
#